data_AF-F8PTC6-F1
#
_entry.id   AF-F8PTC6-F1
#
_cell.length_a   1.000
_cell.length_b   1.000
_cell.length_c   1.000
_cell.angle_alpha   90.00
_cell.angle_beta   90.00
_cell.angle_gamma   90.00
#
_symmetry.space_group_name_H-M   'P 1'
#
loop_
_entity.id
_entity.type
_entity.pdbx_description
1 polymer ?
#
loop_
_entity_poly.entity_id
_entity_poly.type
_entity_poly.pdbx_seq_one_letter_code
_entity_poly.pdbx_strand_id
1 'polypeptide(L)' 'DNDPEHTCKKVKEWLDDQEFRTMVWPAQFPDLNPIKHGWDCLKRRLAEYEHPPNGMEELWERIQVEWEKIT' A
#
# COMPACT_ATOMS: atom_id res chain seq x y z
N ASP A 1 0.88 -1.62 9.81
CA ASP A 1 -0.03 -2.31 10.75
C ASP A 1 0.84 -3.11 11.73
N ASN A 2 0.26 -3.89 12.63
CA ASN A 2 1.02 -4.70 13.61
C ASN A 2 1.11 -6.17 13.17
N ASP A 3 1.24 -6.43 11.88
CA ASP A 3 1.46 -7.79 11.38
C ASP A 3 2.73 -8.40 12.03
N PRO A 4 2.73 -9.70 12.40
CA PRO A 4 3.92 -10.41 12.85
C PRO A 4 5.19 -10.15 12.03
N GLU A 5 5.08 -10.02 10.71
CA GLU A 5 6.23 -9.75 9.84
C GLU A 5 6.88 -8.39 10.14
N HIS A 6 6.07 -7.35 10.37
CA HIS A 6 6.54 -6.00 10.68
C HIS A 6 7.02 -5.84 12.12
N THR A 7 6.69 -6.78 13.00
CA THR A 7 7.01 -6.71 14.44
C THR A 7 8.08 -7.71 14.88
N CYS A 8 8.61 -8.51 13.96
CA CYS A 8 9.68 -9.45 14.23
C CYS A 8 10.98 -8.72 14.64
N LYS A 9 11.85 -9.43 15.37
CA LYS A 9 13.08 -8.87 15.95
C LYS A 9 13.96 -8.18 14.90
N LYS A 10 14.18 -8.85 13.77
CA LYS A 10 15.03 -8.34 12.68
C LYS A 10 14.51 -7.02 12.11
N VAL A 11 13.19 -6.91 11.92
CA VAL A 11 12.58 -5.69 11.38
C VAL A 11 12.64 -4.56 12.41
N LYS A 12 12.42 -4.85 13.69
CA LYS A 12 12.57 -3.85 14.78
C LYS A 12 13.99 -3.30 14.87
N GLU A 13 15.00 -4.18 14.88
CA GLU A 13 16.40 -3.77 14.91
C GLU A 13 16.74 -2.87 13.70
N TRP A 14 16.28 -3.24 12.50
CA TRP A 14 16.50 -2.41 11.31
C TRP A 14 15.80 -1.04 11.40
N LEU A 15 14.57 -1.01 11.94
CA LEU A 15 13.80 0.24 12.11
C LEU A 15 14.43 1.17 13.15
N ASP A 16 15.02 0.64 14.22
CA ASP A 16 15.69 1.41 15.26
C ASP A 16 16.97 2.10 14.73
N ASP A 17 17.60 1.55 13.69
CA ASP A 17 18.77 2.13 13.02
C ASP A 17 18.42 3.26 12.02
N GLN A 18 17.14 3.49 11.72
CA GLN A 18 16.73 4.50 10.75
C GLN A 18 16.60 5.91 11.37
N GLU A 19 16.81 6.95 10.57
CA GLU A 19 16.66 8.34 11.01
C GLU A 19 15.18 8.76 11.17
N PHE A 20 14.24 7.95 10.70
CA PHE A 20 12.80 8.19 10.85
C PHE A 20 12.23 7.43 12.05
N ARG A 21 11.16 7.98 12.63
CA ARG A 21 10.46 7.34 13.75
C ARG A 21 9.31 6.48 13.27
N THR A 22 9.19 5.29 13.85
CA THR A 22 8.01 4.46 13.70
C THR A 22 6.85 5.05 14.52
N MET A 23 5.66 5.08 13.92
CA MET A 23 4.46 5.51 14.63
C MET A 23 3.89 4.33 15.42
N VAL A 24 3.48 4.58 16.66
CA VAL A 24 2.73 3.59 17.46
C VAL A 24 1.37 3.40 16.78
N TRP A 25 1.20 2.27 16.10
CA TRP A 25 -0.04 1.93 15.41
C TRP A 25 -0.96 1.13 16.34
N PRO A 26 -2.22 1.55 16.58
CA PRO A 26 -3.14 0.75 17.37
C PRO A 26 -3.54 -0.51 16.58
N ALA A 27 -3.52 -1.67 17.25
CA ALA A 27 -3.97 -2.92 16.65
C ALA A 27 -5.46 -2.81 16.24
N GLN A 28 -5.83 -3.43 15.12
CA GLN A 28 -7.22 -3.52 14.65
C GLN A 28 -7.88 -2.20 14.18
N PHE A 29 -7.11 -1.14 13.92
CA PHE A 29 -7.61 0.04 13.20
C PHE A 29 -7.10 0.06 11.76
N PRO A 30 -7.63 -0.79 10.87
CA PRO A 30 -7.20 -0.79 9.50
C PRO A 30 -7.67 0.51 8.82
N ASP A 31 -8.77 1.12 9.27
CA ASP A 31 -9.39 2.32 8.67
C ASP A 31 -8.60 3.61 8.90
N LEU A 32 -7.64 3.61 9.84
CA LEU A 32 -6.76 4.75 10.04
C LEU A 32 -5.61 4.78 9.02
N ASN A 33 -5.39 3.70 8.24
CA ASN A 33 -4.26 3.63 7.31
C ASN A 33 -4.53 4.52 6.07
N PRO A 34 -3.81 5.65 5.91
CA PRO A 34 -4.07 6.60 4.84
C PRO A 34 -3.94 5.99 3.44
N ILE A 35 -3.13 4.94 3.29
CA ILE A 35 -2.93 4.25 2.01
C ILE A 35 -4.17 3.51 1.53
N LYS A 36 -5.10 3.14 2.43
CA LYS A 36 -6.36 2.46 2.03
C LYS A 36 -7.17 3.30 1.07
N HIS A 37 -7.28 4.61 1.30
CA HIS A 37 -8.01 5.49 0.41
C HIS A 37 -7.34 5.59 -0.97
N GLY A 38 -6.00 5.58 -1.01
CA GLY A 38 -5.23 5.49 -2.26
C GLY A 38 -5.54 4.20 -3.02
N TRP A 39 -5.57 3.06 -2.34
CA TRP A 39 -5.93 1.78 -2.95
C TRP A 39 -7.37 1.73 -3.46
N ASP A 40 -8.33 2.28 -2.71
CA ASP A 40 -9.73 2.34 -3.14
C ASP A 40 -9.90 3.24 -4.37
N CYS A 41 -9.20 4.37 -4.43
CA CYS A 41 -9.16 5.23 -5.61
C CYS A 41 -8.59 4.49 -6.81
N LEU A 42 -7.44 3.83 -6.65
CA LEU A 42 -6.79 3.07 -7.70
C LEU A 42 -7.69 1.95 -8.25
N LYS A 43 -8.33 1.17 -7.37
CA LYS A 43 -9.25 0.10 -7.76
C LYS A 43 -10.44 0.61 -8.57
N ARG A 44 -11.01 1.76 -8.18
CA ARG A 44 -12.10 2.39 -8.94
C ARG A 44 -11.66 2.79 -10.34
N ARG A 45 -10.50 3.44 -10.48
CA ARG A 45 -9.94 3.81 -11.79
C ARG A 45 -9.62 2.61 -12.66
N LEU A 46 -9.05 1.56 -12.08
CA LEU A 46 -8.81 0.30 -12.80
C LEU A 46 -10.11 -0.37 -13.26
N ALA A 47 -11.20 -0.21 -12.52
CA ALA A 47 -12.52 -0.73 -12.89
C ALA A 47 -13.22 0.09 -14.01
N GLU A 48 -12.72 1.28 -14.34
CA GLU A 48 -13.23 2.11 -15.45
C GLU A 48 -12.68 1.67 -16.82
N TYR A 49 -11.65 0.83 -16.85
CA TYR A 49 -11.15 0.25 -18.10
C TYR A 49 -12.22 -0.65 -18.73
N GLU A 50 -12.38 -0.55 -20.06
CA GLU A 50 -13.39 -1.29 -20.82
C GLU A 50 -13.25 -2.82 -20.65
N HIS A 51 -12.01 -3.30 -20.52
CA HIS A 51 -11.70 -4.71 -20.37
C HIS A 51 -10.73 -4.96 -19.21
N PRO A 52 -10.78 -6.13 -18.55
CA PRO A 52 -9.73 -6.59 -17.65
C PRO A 52 -8.35 -6.55 -18.32
N PRO A 53 -7.26 -6.42 -17.55
CA PRO A 53 -5.92 -6.53 -18.09
C PRO A 53 -5.69 -7.94 -18.68
N ASN A 54 -4.96 -8.02 -19.79
CA ASN A 54 -4.65 -9.26 -20.48
C ASN A 54 -3.56 -10.09 -19.77
N GLY A 55 -2.96 -9.56 -18.69
CA GLY A 55 -1.95 -10.24 -17.90
C GLY A 55 -1.38 -9.36 -16.79
N MET A 56 -0.39 -9.91 -16.07
CA MET A 56 0.27 -9.23 -14.95
C MET A 56 1.05 -7.98 -15.38
N GLU A 57 1.65 -8.00 -16.57
CA GLU A 57 2.43 -6.89 -17.10
C GLU A 57 1.52 -5.69 -17.40
N GLU A 58 0.44 -5.91 -18.13
CA GLU A 58 -0.54 -4.85 -18.41
C GLU A 58 -1.22 -4.35 -17.12
N LEU A 59 -1.53 -5.24 -16.17
CA LEU A 59 -2.05 -4.82 -14.86
C LEU A 59 -1.04 -3.90 -14.15
N TRP A 60 0.25 -4.25 -14.17
CA TRP A 60 1.31 -3.46 -13.57
C TRP A 60 1.42 -2.08 -14.21
N GLU A 61 1.44 -2.01 -15.54
CA GLU A 61 1.47 -0.75 -16.28
C GLU A 61 0.27 0.14 -15.96
N ARG A 62 -0.95 -0.42 -15.98
CA ARG A 62 -2.17 0.31 -15.63
C ARG A 62 -2.13 0.82 -14.19
N ILE A 63 -1.62 0.02 -13.24
CA ILE A 63 -1.44 0.46 -11.84
C ILE A 63 -0.49 1.66 -11.77
N GLN A 64 0.66 1.62 -12.45
CA GLN A 64 1.61 2.72 -12.43
C GLN A 64 1.01 4.01 -13.00
N VAL A 65 0.37 3.91 -14.17
CA VAL A 65 -0.28 5.05 -14.84
C VAL A 65 -1.37 5.66 -13.96
N GLU A 66 -2.25 4.85 -13.38
CA GLU A 66 -3.34 5.36 -12.56
C GLU A 66 -2.86 5.89 -11.21
N TRP A 67 -1.78 5.33 -10.65
CA TRP A 67 -1.17 5.80 -9.40
C TRP A 67 -0.52 7.18 -9.55
N GLU A 68 0.20 7.43 -10.64
CA GLU A 68 0.82 8.74 -10.91
C GLU A 68 -0.22 9.87 -11.02
N LYS A 69 -1.46 9.54 -11.37
CA LYS A 69 -2.59 10.48 -11.46
C LYS A 69 -3.30 10.71 -10.11
N ILE A 70 -2.93 10.01 -9.03
CA ILE A 70 -3.55 10.18 -7.70
C ILE A 70 -2.84 11.31 -6.92
N THR A 71 -1.57 11.57 -7.24
CA THR A 71 -0.74 12.70 -6.76
C THR A 71 -1.02 13.99 -7.53
#